data_AF-A0A061IV31-F1
#
_entry.id   AF-A0A061IV31-F1
#
_cell.length_a   1.000
_cell.length_b   1.000
_cell.length_c   1.000
_cell.angle_alpha   90.00
_cell.angle_beta   90.00
_cell.angle_gamma   90.00
#
_symmetry.space_group_name_H-M   'P 1'
#
loop_
_entity.id
_entity.type
_entity.pdbx_description
1 polymer ?
#
loop_
_entity_poly.entity_id
_entity_poly.type
_entity_poly.pdbx_seq_one_letter_code
_entity_poly.pdbx_strand_id
1 'polypeptide(L)'
;MGEDELRRCILMGNLRVHYSQAAATEINKFVGDFMVYLNNFGTIRSSFSVKDNQTLLVLQCPLFVTPPQSGDTGGQRNNKDLPPLLVEIYFPLMFPSVPPRCSVVAEKYKHEGVEKWSIRQPSQVVASNGSVHLSKLSLLSGATPPYSLLEILLALTEQFELEFPLVSAHQTVRDSVNNSSHGRCARLTNMSNEQRSTLEKKAAEALMLHLLSKAEGYLDTREKSLNRIAHLYKCGGAMREARGLLEEKRSELLPYSLTVEKVEKLVEKFTQLPDNLEVHSTCIVPVDDLQARALELLSEIHALDDALELLERSLKAGQLSCEEYVRCVSDIGRKQFEARFLFARVAEAVNRVRAKTGQQLPTTPSRITSKPAVNDGPIQ
;
A
#
# COMPACT_ATOMS: atom_id res chain seq x y z
N MET A 1 16.41 4.41 19.97
CA MET A 1 15.92 5.75 20.37
C MET A 1 15.54 6.67 19.20
N GLY A 2 16.12 6.55 17.99
CA GLY A 2 15.74 7.44 16.86
C GLY A 2 14.39 7.14 16.20
N GLU A 3 13.96 5.89 16.15
CA GLU A 3 12.69 5.51 15.51
C GLU A 3 11.46 6.12 16.21
N ASP A 4 11.39 6.02 17.54
CA ASP A 4 10.27 6.55 18.32
C ASP A 4 10.19 8.07 18.26
N GLU A 5 11.34 8.74 18.17
CA GLU A 5 11.45 10.18 18.00
C GLU A 5 10.91 10.61 16.62
N LEU A 6 11.34 9.92 15.56
CA LEU A 6 10.85 10.15 14.20
C LEU A 6 9.36 9.90 14.08
N ARG A 7 8.87 8.78 14.61
CA ARG A 7 7.44 8.44 14.65
C ARG A 7 6.62 9.51 15.37
N ARG A 8 7.14 10.04 16.48
CA ARG A 8 6.49 11.13 17.22
C ARG A 8 6.45 12.42 16.42
N CYS A 9 7.54 12.82 15.78
CA CYS A 9 7.61 14.05 14.99
C CYS A 9 6.70 14.02 13.74
N ILE A 10 6.51 12.85 13.13
CA ILE A 10 5.64 12.70 11.94
C ILE A 10 4.16 12.51 12.28
N LEU A 11 3.77 12.41 13.56
CA LEU A 11 2.35 12.36 13.94
C LEU A 11 1.62 13.60 13.40
N MET A 12 0.46 13.38 12.77
CA MET A 12 -0.32 14.45 12.15
C MET A 12 -0.62 15.61 13.11
N GLY A 13 -0.84 15.31 14.40
CA GLY A 13 -1.04 16.33 15.42
C GLY A 13 0.15 17.30 15.57
N ASN A 14 1.38 16.79 15.48
CA ASN A 14 2.59 17.60 15.62
C ASN A 14 2.95 18.34 14.32
N LEU A 15 2.77 17.70 13.16
CA LEU A 15 3.01 18.35 11.87
C LEU A 15 2.05 19.52 11.62
N ARG A 16 0.77 19.40 12.00
CA ARG A 16 -0.24 20.45 11.82
C ARG A 16 0.02 21.72 12.62
N VAL A 17 0.88 21.67 13.65
CA VAL A 17 1.29 22.88 14.40
C VAL A 17 2.18 23.79 13.55
N HIS A 18 2.93 23.21 12.61
CA HIS A 18 3.97 23.92 11.86
C HIS A 18 3.70 23.96 10.34
N TYR A 19 2.85 23.09 9.83
CA TYR A 19 2.55 22.95 8.40
C TYR A 19 1.05 23.02 8.11
N SER A 20 0.71 23.41 6.88
CA SER A 20 -0.67 23.32 6.38
C SER A 20 -1.16 21.87 6.35
N GLN A 21 -2.47 21.66 6.31
CA GLN A 21 -3.06 20.32 6.28
C GLN A 21 -2.53 19.49 5.10
N ALA A 22 -2.40 20.09 3.92
CA ALA A 22 -1.90 19.42 2.73
C ALA A 22 -0.42 19.04 2.88
N ALA A 23 0.42 19.99 3.31
CA ALA A 23 1.85 19.74 3.50
C ALA A 23 2.11 18.70 4.60
N ALA A 24 1.37 18.75 5.71
CA ALA A 24 1.50 17.78 6.81
C ALA A 24 1.17 16.35 6.35
N THR A 25 0.11 16.17 5.56
CA THR A 25 -0.26 14.87 5.02
C THR A 25 0.80 14.33 4.06
N GLU A 26 1.33 15.16 3.17
CA GLU A 26 2.38 14.75 2.24
C GLU A 26 3.71 14.46 2.95
N ILE A 27 4.11 15.25 3.96
CA ILE A 27 5.31 14.97 4.77
C ILE A 27 5.14 13.66 5.53
N ASN A 28 3.97 13.42 6.15
CA ASN A 28 3.69 12.18 6.87
C ASN A 28 3.81 10.97 5.94
N LYS A 29 3.24 11.04 4.74
CA LYS A 29 3.35 10.00 3.73
C LYS A 29 4.80 9.81 3.26
N PHE A 30 5.47 10.90 2.90
CA PHE A 30 6.85 10.89 2.41
C PHE A 30 7.85 10.26 3.39
N VAL A 31 7.78 10.62 4.67
CA VAL A 31 8.63 10.02 5.70
C VAL A 31 8.13 8.62 6.09
N GLY A 32 6.81 8.40 6.08
CA GLY A 32 6.18 7.10 6.33
C GLY A 32 6.67 6.02 5.35
N ASP A 33 6.73 6.35 4.06
CA ASP A 33 7.24 5.45 3.01
C ASP A 33 8.73 5.11 3.22
N PHE A 34 9.50 6.00 3.84
CA PHE A 34 10.89 5.77 4.18
C PHE A 34 11.10 4.88 5.42
N MET A 35 10.13 4.80 6.35
CA MET A 35 10.29 4.09 7.63
C MET A 35 10.70 2.62 7.47
N VAL A 36 10.30 1.97 6.37
CA VAL A 36 10.68 0.57 6.06
C VAL A 36 12.19 0.38 5.92
N TYR A 37 12.91 1.43 5.52
CA TYR A 37 14.35 1.41 5.30
C TYR A 37 15.15 1.92 6.49
N LEU A 38 14.49 2.35 7.58
CA LEU A 38 15.15 3.02 8.71
C LEU A 38 16.31 2.22 9.30
N ASN A 39 16.16 0.90 9.38
CA ASN A 39 17.17 -0.02 9.92
C ASN A 39 18.45 -0.11 9.07
N ASN A 40 18.39 0.30 7.80
CA ASN A 40 19.55 0.34 6.91
C ASN A 40 20.40 1.60 7.12
N PHE A 41 19.86 2.60 7.81
CA PHE A 41 20.54 3.83 8.15
C PHE A 41 20.89 3.84 9.64
N GLY A 42 21.86 4.67 10.02
CA GLY A 42 22.15 4.90 11.44
C GLY A 42 20.96 5.57 12.15
N THR A 43 21.12 5.90 13.44
CA THR A 43 20.05 6.57 14.19
C THR A 43 19.77 7.96 13.62
N ILE A 44 18.67 8.10 12.87
CA ILE A 44 18.17 9.39 12.39
C ILE A 44 17.51 10.12 13.55
N ARG A 45 17.88 11.38 13.76
CA ARG A 45 17.24 12.26 14.74
C ARG A 45 16.28 13.20 14.02
N SER A 46 15.14 13.46 14.63
CA SER A 46 14.14 14.36 14.08
C SER A 46 13.77 15.43 15.10
N SER A 47 13.75 16.68 14.69
CA SER A 47 13.33 17.78 15.54
C SER A 47 12.68 18.90 14.74
N PHE A 48 11.95 19.77 15.41
CA PHE A 48 11.49 21.02 14.83
C PHE A 48 12.50 22.10 15.18
N SER A 49 13.14 22.69 14.16
CA SER A 49 14.14 23.74 14.35
C SER A 49 13.87 24.93 13.45
N VAL A 50 14.30 26.11 13.89
CA VAL A 50 14.10 27.35 13.12
C VAL A 50 15.08 27.38 11.95
N LYS A 51 14.55 27.34 10.72
CA LYS A 51 15.26 27.50 9.46
C LYS A 51 14.52 28.56 8.64
N ASP A 52 15.25 29.51 8.06
CA ASP A 52 14.66 30.60 7.26
C ASP A 52 13.54 31.37 8.01
N ASN A 53 13.76 31.65 9.31
CA ASN A 53 12.79 32.30 10.24
C ASN A 53 11.49 31.52 10.47
N GLN A 54 11.45 30.23 10.15
CA GLN A 54 10.28 29.37 10.31
C GLN A 54 10.66 28.08 11.04
N THR A 55 9.78 27.59 11.91
CA THR A 55 9.99 26.31 12.60
C THR A 55 9.64 25.18 11.66
N LEU A 56 10.64 24.46 11.15
CA LEU A 56 10.50 23.38 10.18
C LEU A 56 10.95 22.05 10.79
N LEU A 57 10.34 20.97 10.31
CA LEU A 57 10.80 19.60 10.57
C LEU A 57 12.17 19.41 9.92
N VAL A 58 13.15 19.02 10.73
CA VAL A 58 14.52 18.72 10.33
C VAL A 58 14.87 17.29 10.72
N LEU A 59 15.39 16.55 9.75
CA LEU A 59 15.92 15.21 9.89
C LEU A 59 17.44 15.28 9.84
N GLN A 60 18.10 14.86 10.92
CA GLN A 60 19.54 14.68 10.97
C GLN A 60 19.86 13.23 10.64
N CYS A 61 20.39 13.01 9.45
CA CYS A 61 20.70 11.70 8.90
C CYS A 61 22.21 11.45 8.94
N PRO A 62 22.67 10.35 9.57
CA PRO A 62 24.08 9.96 9.53
C PRO A 62 24.41 9.25 8.21
N LEU A 63 25.48 9.69 7.55
CA LEU A 63 26.09 9.04 6.39
C LEU A 63 27.46 8.47 6.77
N PHE A 64 27.67 7.19 6.47
CA PHE A 64 28.92 6.49 6.80
C PHE A 64 29.85 6.47 5.59
N VAL A 65 30.52 7.59 5.34
CA VAL A 65 31.44 7.78 4.21
C VAL A 65 32.88 7.95 4.70
N THR A 66 33.84 7.41 3.95
CA THR A 66 35.26 7.40 4.34
C THR A 66 35.96 8.71 3.98
N PRO A 67 36.61 9.41 4.94
CA PRO A 67 37.38 10.61 4.62
C PRO A 67 38.68 10.28 3.85
N PRO A 68 39.16 11.17 2.97
CA PRO A 68 40.39 10.97 2.21
C PRO A 68 41.60 11.06 3.14
N GLN A 69 42.35 9.97 3.30
CA GLN A 69 43.63 9.98 4.04
C GLN A 69 44.79 10.44 3.15
N SER A 70 45.70 11.23 3.73
CA SER A 70 46.95 11.64 3.10
C SER A 70 47.91 10.44 3.06
N GLY A 71 47.84 9.67 1.99
CA GLY A 71 48.71 8.53 1.71
C GLY A 71 48.32 7.27 2.48
N ASP A 72 47.45 6.44 1.90
CA ASP A 72 47.56 5.00 2.16
C ASP A 72 47.10 4.13 0.98
N THR A 73 47.88 3.07 0.82
CA THR A 73 47.82 1.99 -0.15
C THR A 73 46.69 1.02 0.19
N GLY A 74 45.51 1.20 -0.41
CA GLY A 74 44.60 0.12 -0.85
C GLY A 74 44.20 -0.99 0.13
N GLY A 75 44.43 -0.86 1.44
CA GLY A 75 44.06 -1.86 2.43
C GLY A 75 42.59 -1.74 2.82
N GLN A 76 41.84 -2.84 2.69
CA GLN A 76 40.52 -2.99 3.30
C GLN A 76 40.62 -2.72 4.80
N ARG A 77 40.11 -1.57 5.25
CA ARG A 77 40.06 -1.21 6.67
C ARG A 77 38.68 -1.51 7.23
N ASN A 78 38.66 -1.99 8.48
CA ASN A 78 37.44 -2.24 9.24
C ASN A 78 36.75 -0.89 9.54
N ASN A 79 35.64 -0.62 8.86
CA ASN A 79 34.81 0.60 8.95
C ASN A 79 34.15 0.90 10.32
N LYS A 80 34.51 0.20 11.40
CA LYS A 80 33.74 0.23 12.67
C LYS A 80 33.96 1.48 13.54
N ASP A 81 35.01 2.26 13.31
CA ASP A 81 35.38 3.38 14.20
C ASP A 81 35.33 4.78 13.53
N LEU A 82 34.73 4.89 12.32
CA LEU A 82 34.61 6.17 11.63
C LEU A 82 33.36 6.95 12.13
N PRO A 83 33.51 8.24 12.50
CA PRO A 83 32.38 9.08 12.88
C PRO A 83 31.51 9.37 11.64
N PRO A 84 30.18 9.28 11.75
CA PRO A 84 29.30 9.53 10.61
C PRO A 84 29.31 11.01 10.21
N LEU A 85 29.28 11.26 8.90
CA LEU A 85 29.00 12.58 8.35
C LEU A 85 27.51 12.88 8.53
N LEU A 86 27.19 13.95 9.24
CA LEU A 86 25.79 14.33 9.48
C LEU A 86 25.27 15.23 8.37
N VAL A 87 24.09 14.89 7.85
CA VAL A 87 23.35 15.68 6.87
C VAL A 87 21.99 16.06 7.45
N GLU A 88 21.61 17.32 7.29
CA GLU A 88 20.30 17.84 7.66
C GLU A 88 19.40 17.92 6.43
N ILE A 89 18.23 17.29 6.51
CA ILE A 89 17.17 17.38 5.51
C ILE A 89 15.98 18.06 6.16
N TYR A 90 15.47 19.13 5.56
CA TYR A 90 14.34 19.87 6.09
C TYR A 90 13.29 20.17 5.01
N PHE A 91 12.04 20.23 5.44
CA PHE A 91 10.88 20.35 4.55
C PHE A 91 10.38 21.80 4.52
N PRO A 92 10.29 22.43 3.34
CA PRO A 92 9.72 23.78 3.24
C PRO A 92 8.20 23.75 3.46
N LEU A 93 7.61 24.89 3.86
CA LEU A 93 6.15 25.01 4.08
C LEU A 93 5.31 24.67 2.83
N MET A 94 5.88 24.88 1.65
CA MET A 94 5.26 24.63 0.35
C MET A 94 5.48 23.21 -0.18
N PHE A 95 5.95 22.28 0.64
CA PHE A 95 6.05 20.87 0.27
C PHE A 95 4.66 20.28 -0.04
N PRO A 96 4.48 19.47 -1.11
CA PRO A 96 5.49 18.88 -2.00
C PRO A 96 5.88 19.74 -3.22
N SER A 97 5.23 20.89 -3.45
CA SER A 97 5.50 21.77 -4.60
C SER A 97 6.94 22.29 -4.62
N VAL A 98 7.55 22.47 -3.44
CA VAL A 98 8.98 22.73 -3.29
C VAL A 98 9.64 21.51 -2.64
N PRO A 99 10.70 20.93 -3.24
CA PRO A 99 11.34 19.75 -2.71
C PRO A 99 12.05 20.01 -1.37
N PRO A 100 12.34 18.95 -0.59
CA PRO A 100 13.13 19.06 0.62
C PRO A 100 14.51 19.64 0.32
N ARG A 101 15.04 20.42 1.26
CA ARG A 101 16.39 20.97 1.18
C ARG A 101 17.34 20.14 2.03
N CYS A 102 18.59 20.07 1.60
CA CYS A 102 19.62 19.25 2.20
C CYS A 102 20.87 20.09 2.51
N SER A 103 21.50 19.87 3.65
CA SER A 103 22.76 20.54 4.03
C SER A 103 23.70 19.65 4.82
N VAL A 104 25.00 19.72 4.54
CA VAL A 104 26.06 19.01 5.27
C VAL A 104 26.44 19.77 6.54
N VAL A 105 26.52 19.08 7.68
CA VAL A 105 26.85 19.68 8.98
C VAL A 105 28.34 19.48 9.28
N ALA A 106 29.17 20.42 8.83
CA ALA A 106 30.62 20.37 9.01
C ALA A 106 31.06 20.58 10.48
N GLU A 107 30.36 21.44 11.23
CA GLU A 107 30.73 21.87 12.60
C GLU A 107 30.72 20.74 13.63
N LYS A 108 29.94 19.69 13.38
CA LYS A 108 29.77 18.56 14.30
C LYS A 108 30.68 17.37 13.94
N TYR A 109 31.40 17.43 12.83
CA TYR A 109 32.28 16.36 12.38
C TYR A 109 33.63 16.45 13.10
N LYS A 110 34.04 15.36 13.76
CA LYS A 110 35.31 15.26 14.49
C LYS A 110 36.01 13.98 14.07
N HIS A 111 37.17 14.08 13.43
CA HIS A 111 37.99 12.93 13.01
C HIS A 111 39.47 13.27 13.19
N GLU A 112 40.26 12.31 13.67
CA GLU A 112 41.73 12.43 13.87
C GLU A 112 42.19 13.67 14.68
N GLY A 113 41.41 14.11 15.68
CA GLY A 113 41.78 15.26 16.53
C GLY A 113 41.67 16.62 15.85
N VAL A 114 41.15 16.70 14.62
CA VAL A 114 40.86 17.94 13.91
C VAL A 114 39.50 18.48 14.37
N GLU A 115 39.52 19.64 15.05
CA GLU A 115 38.31 20.27 15.60
C GLU A 115 37.51 21.10 14.59
N LYS A 116 38.12 21.51 13.48
CA LYS A 116 37.48 22.36 12.47
C LYS A 116 37.63 21.79 11.07
N TRP A 117 36.51 21.28 10.57
CA TRP A 117 36.33 20.89 9.18
C TRP A 117 35.57 21.99 8.44
N SER A 118 35.99 22.25 7.21
CA SER A 118 35.37 23.23 6.32
C SER A 118 34.84 22.54 5.08
N ILE A 119 33.80 23.09 4.46
CA ILE A 119 33.26 22.53 3.22
C ILE A 119 34.27 22.72 2.09
N ARG A 120 34.55 21.64 1.36
CA ARG A 120 35.43 21.65 0.20
C ARG A 120 34.89 22.62 -0.86
N GLN A 121 35.74 23.53 -1.33
CA GLN A 121 35.44 24.45 -2.42
C GLN A 121 36.59 24.45 -3.44
N PRO A 122 36.30 24.61 -4.75
CA PRO A 122 34.97 24.69 -5.35
C PRO A 122 34.31 23.31 -5.46
N SER A 123 33.02 23.20 -5.12
CA SER A 123 32.21 22.00 -5.39
C SER A 123 31.01 22.37 -6.25
N GLN A 124 30.69 21.54 -7.25
CA GLN A 124 29.48 21.73 -8.05
C GLN A 124 28.22 21.35 -7.26
N VAL A 125 28.36 20.44 -6.29
CA VAL A 125 27.26 19.80 -5.56
C VAL A 125 26.99 20.50 -4.23
N VAL A 126 28.02 20.94 -3.50
CA VAL A 126 27.87 21.56 -2.17
C VAL A 126 28.29 23.02 -2.21
N ALA A 127 27.38 23.92 -1.83
CA ALA A 127 27.66 25.34 -1.70
C ALA A 127 28.50 25.65 -0.46
N SER A 128 29.08 26.85 -0.38
CA SER A 128 29.95 27.27 0.74
C SER A 128 29.26 27.29 2.11
N ASN A 129 27.93 27.40 2.13
CA ASN A 129 27.11 27.32 3.35
C ASN A 129 26.70 25.89 3.74
N GLY A 130 27.15 24.89 2.98
CA GLY A 130 26.88 23.47 3.22
C GLY A 130 25.60 22.97 2.56
N SER A 131 24.82 23.85 1.91
CA SER A 131 23.63 23.43 1.18
C SER A 131 23.99 22.58 -0.03
N VAL A 132 23.20 21.52 -0.26
CA VAL A 132 23.43 20.55 -1.32
C VAL A 132 22.45 20.78 -2.46
N HIS A 133 22.98 20.90 -3.67
CA HIS A 133 22.19 20.96 -4.89
C HIS A 133 21.79 19.56 -5.35
N LEU A 134 20.65 19.06 -4.85
CA LEU A 134 20.17 17.70 -5.16
C LEU A 134 20.04 17.41 -6.66
N SER A 135 19.66 18.39 -7.47
CA SER A 135 19.53 18.25 -8.93
C SER A 135 20.85 18.02 -9.68
N LYS A 136 21.99 18.25 -9.01
CA LYS A 136 23.32 18.02 -9.58
C LYS A 136 23.92 16.67 -9.17
N LEU A 137 23.21 15.88 -8.36
CA LEU A 137 23.63 14.54 -7.99
C LEU A 137 23.39 13.57 -9.16
N SER A 138 24.41 12.80 -9.53
CA SER A 138 24.38 11.89 -10.68
C SER A 138 23.22 10.89 -10.62
N LEU A 139 22.95 10.32 -9.44
CA LEU A 139 21.89 9.33 -9.23
C LEU A 139 20.47 9.93 -9.32
N LEU A 140 20.33 11.25 -9.12
CA LEU A 140 19.05 11.97 -9.23
C LEU A 140 18.87 12.64 -10.60
N SER A 141 19.87 12.54 -11.47
CA SER A 141 19.81 13.16 -12.80
C SER A 141 18.72 12.50 -13.66
N GLY A 142 17.75 13.30 -14.10
CA GLY A 142 16.61 12.84 -14.92
C GLY A 142 15.36 12.44 -14.15
N ALA A 143 15.38 12.39 -12.81
CA ALA A 143 14.18 12.21 -12.00
C ALA A 143 13.48 13.55 -11.74
N THR A 144 12.14 13.55 -11.65
CA THR A 144 11.36 14.75 -11.33
C THR A 144 11.18 14.89 -9.83
N PRO A 145 11.47 16.07 -9.22
CA PRO A 145 11.26 16.29 -7.79
C PRO A 145 9.75 16.28 -7.42
N PRO A 146 9.40 16.00 -6.15
CA PRO A 146 10.31 15.73 -5.02
C PRO A 146 10.88 14.30 -5.02
N TYR A 147 12.20 14.18 -4.88
CA TYR A 147 12.90 12.90 -4.73
C TYR A 147 12.55 12.26 -3.39
N SER A 148 12.46 10.93 -3.32
CA SER A 148 12.22 10.23 -2.06
C SER A 148 13.39 10.40 -1.09
N LEU A 149 13.13 10.30 0.22
CA LEU A 149 14.17 10.41 1.25
C LEU A 149 15.28 9.35 1.06
N LEU A 150 14.90 8.16 0.61
CA LEU A 150 15.84 7.07 0.31
C LEU A 150 16.77 7.44 -0.84
N GLU A 151 16.24 7.93 -1.96
CA GLU A 151 17.02 8.33 -3.12
C GLU A 151 17.98 9.48 -2.78
N ILE A 152 17.53 10.45 -1.98
CA ILE A 152 18.38 11.54 -1.50
C ILE A 152 19.56 10.99 -0.71
N LEU A 153 19.33 10.13 0.29
CA LEU A 153 20.41 9.61 1.13
C LEU A 153 21.38 8.72 0.35
N LEU A 154 20.88 7.89 -0.57
CA LEU A 154 21.72 7.05 -1.43
C LEU A 154 22.58 7.90 -2.37
N ALA A 155 21.99 8.89 -3.04
CA ALA A 155 22.69 9.77 -3.96
C ALA A 155 23.78 10.58 -3.26
N LEU A 156 23.53 11.02 -2.02
CA LEU A 156 24.53 11.71 -1.20
C LEU A 156 25.66 10.77 -0.77
N THR A 157 25.33 9.53 -0.39
CA THR A 157 26.34 8.54 0.01
C THR A 157 27.29 8.26 -1.15
N GLU A 158 26.76 7.95 -2.34
CA GLU A 158 27.57 7.70 -3.53
C GLU A 158 28.44 8.90 -3.89
N GLN A 159 27.86 10.11 -3.90
CA GLN A 159 28.60 11.32 -4.24
C GLN A 159 29.72 11.59 -3.24
N PHE A 160 29.50 11.38 -1.94
CA PHE A 160 30.50 11.66 -0.90
C PHE A 160 31.52 10.54 -0.71
N GLU A 161 31.26 9.33 -1.17
CA GLU A 161 32.28 8.29 -1.33
C GLU A 161 33.25 8.63 -2.47
N LEU A 162 32.75 9.17 -3.59
CA LEU A 162 33.57 9.63 -4.71
C LEU A 162 34.34 10.91 -4.36
N GLU A 163 33.64 11.87 -3.75
CA GLU A 163 34.19 13.17 -3.39
C GLU A 163 33.75 13.58 -1.99
N PHE A 164 34.60 13.30 -1.01
CA PHE A 164 34.31 13.66 0.37
C PHE A 164 34.15 15.19 0.52
N PRO A 165 33.06 15.67 1.15
CA PRO A 165 32.64 17.08 1.07
C PRO A 165 33.37 18.01 2.04
N LEU A 166 34.21 17.48 2.95
CA LEU A 166 34.89 18.27 3.96
C LEU A 166 36.42 18.25 3.78
N VAL A 167 37.07 19.36 4.10
CA VAL A 167 38.53 19.52 4.13
C VAL A 167 38.95 19.99 5.52
N SER A 168 40.03 19.42 6.04
CA SER A 168 40.64 19.86 7.30
C SER A 168 41.24 21.25 7.14
N ALA A 169 41.00 22.14 8.12
CA ALA A 169 41.58 23.49 8.14
C ALA A 169 43.12 23.52 8.09
N HIS A 170 43.80 22.39 8.32
CA HIS A 170 45.27 22.29 8.20
C HIS A 170 45.78 22.03 6.77
N GLN A 171 44.92 21.60 5.82
CA GLN A 171 45.32 21.37 4.42
C GLN A 171 45.26 22.64 3.57
N THR A 172 44.42 23.62 3.90
CA THR A 172 44.31 24.89 3.14
C THR A 172 45.58 25.75 3.20
N VAL A 173 46.50 25.49 4.15
CA VAL A 173 47.79 26.20 4.24
C VAL A 173 48.84 25.63 3.28
N ARG A 174 48.70 24.39 2.78
CA ARG A 174 49.71 23.77 1.90
C ARG A 174 49.52 24.04 0.42
N ASP A 175 48.31 24.34 -0.04
CA ASP A 175 48.02 24.51 -1.47
C ASP A 175 48.13 25.97 -1.97
N SER A 176 48.44 26.94 -1.10
CA SER A 176 48.62 28.35 -1.49
C SER A 176 50.07 28.86 -1.49
N VAL A 177 51.07 28.00 -1.30
CA VAL A 177 52.50 28.38 -1.40
C VAL A 177 53.20 27.56 -2.49
N ASN A 178 52.80 27.76 -3.74
CA ASN A 178 53.64 27.48 -4.89
C ASN A 178 54.20 28.80 -5.42
N ASN A 179 55.27 29.27 -4.77
CA ASN A 179 56.33 30.06 -5.39
C ASN A 179 57.45 30.28 -4.36
N SER A 180 58.28 29.24 -4.17
CA SER A 180 59.72 29.31 -3.91
C SER A 180 60.18 28.06 -3.18
N SER A 181 60.64 27.06 -3.92
CA SER A 181 61.55 26.04 -3.39
C SER A 181 62.74 25.87 -4.35
N HIS A 182 63.46 26.97 -4.55
CA HIS A 182 64.92 26.87 -4.64
C HIS A 182 65.41 26.33 -3.29
N GLY A 183 65.83 25.07 -3.28
CA GLY A 183 66.46 24.50 -2.10
C GLY A 183 66.13 23.04 -1.82
N ARG A 184 66.18 22.16 -2.83
CA ARG A 184 66.39 20.72 -2.63
C ARG A 184 66.90 20.04 -3.91
N CYS A 185 67.99 20.55 -4.45
CA CYS A 185 68.79 19.82 -5.43
C CYS A 185 70.28 19.97 -5.10
N ALA A 186 70.66 19.48 -3.93
CA ALA A 186 72.07 19.44 -3.51
C ALA A 186 72.34 18.13 -2.77
N ARG A 187 72.10 16.99 -3.43
CA ARG A 187 72.66 15.69 -3.00
C ARG A 187 72.66 14.58 -4.07
N LEU A 188 72.70 14.93 -5.36
CA LEU A 188 72.90 13.98 -6.46
C LEU A 188 73.79 14.58 -7.56
N THR A 189 74.95 15.11 -7.18
CA THR A 189 75.98 15.54 -8.13
C THR A 189 77.26 14.79 -7.81
N ASN A 190 77.31 13.54 -8.24
CA ASN A 190 78.53 12.75 -8.52
C ASN A 190 78.14 11.39 -9.14
N MET A 191 77.25 11.43 -10.15
CA MET A 191 76.91 10.27 -10.97
C MET A 191 77.15 10.69 -12.42
N SER A 192 77.85 9.87 -13.21
CA SER A 192 78.07 10.18 -14.62
C SER A 192 76.72 10.22 -15.35
N ASN A 193 76.62 11.00 -16.43
CA ASN A 193 75.38 11.10 -17.21
C ASN A 193 74.87 9.72 -17.69
N GLU A 194 75.76 8.76 -17.95
CA GLU A 194 75.42 7.37 -18.28
C GLU A 194 74.77 6.62 -17.11
N GLN A 195 75.26 6.82 -15.89
CA GLN A 195 74.67 6.21 -14.70
C GLN A 195 73.30 6.80 -14.36
N ARG A 196 73.08 8.09 -14.66
CA ARG A 196 71.76 8.73 -14.54
C ARG A 196 70.76 8.15 -15.55
N SER A 197 71.16 8.10 -16.82
CA SER A 197 70.32 7.58 -17.91
C SER A 197 69.96 6.10 -17.71
N THR A 198 70.88 5.27 -17.22
CA THR A 198 70.58 3.86 -16.91
C THR A 198 69.63 3.69 -15.72
N LEU A 199 69.70 4.56 -14.72
CA LEU A 199 68.80 4.53 -13.56
C LEU A 199 67.39 5.01 -13.92
N GLU A 200 67.29 6.05 -14.76
CA GLU A 200 66.03 6.52 -15.33
C GLU A 200 65.37 5.44 -16.20
N LYS A 201 66.15 4.75 -17.03
CA LYS A 201 65.64 3.63 -17.85
C LYS A 201 65.12 2.49 -16.98
N LYS A 202 65.85 2.10 -15.93
CA LYS A 202 65.40 1.07 -14.97
C LYS A 202 64.15 1.49 -14.21
N ALA A 203 64.04 2.75 -13.81
CA ALA A 203 62.86 3.28 -13.15
C ALA A 203 61.64 3.29 -14.08
N ALA A 204 61.83 3.66 -15.36
CA ALA A 204 60.79 3.61 -16.37
C ALA A 204 60.31 2.17 -16.65
N GLU A 205 61.24 1.21 -16.77
CA GLU A 205 60.92 -0.21 -16.93
C GLU A 205 60.13 -0.75 -15.72
N ALA A 206 60.54 -0.41 -14.49
CA ALA A 206 59.83 -0.81 -13.28
C ALA A 206 58.42 -0.21 -13.20
N LEU A 207 58.24 1.06 -13.58
CA LEU A 207 56.93 1.70 -13.66
C LEU A 207 56.03 1.05 -14.72
N MET A 208 56.59 0.72 -15.88
CA MET A 208 55.85 0.10 -16.97
C MET A 208 55.40 -1.32 -16.61
N LEU A 209 56.27 -2.11 -15.97
CA LEU A 209 55.90 -3.43 -15.44
C LEU A 209 54.82 -3.33 -14.35
N HIS A 210 54.90 -2.34 -13.46
CA HIS A 210 53.87 -2.13 -12.44
C HIS A 210 52.52 -1.70 -13.04
N LEU A 211 52.54 -0.89 -14.09
CA LEU A 211 51.33 -0.51 -14.83
C LEU A 211 50.71 -1.71 -15.55
N LEU A 212 51.53 -2.54 -16.20
CA LEU A 212 51.08 -3.76 -16.86
C LEU A 212 50.50 -4.76 -15.86
N SER A 213 51.16 -4.98 -14.72
CA SER A 213 50.66 -5.88 -13.67
C SER A 213 49.35 -5.37 -13.04
N LYS A 214 49.14 -4.04 -13.00
CA LYS A 214 47.88 -3.44 -12.53
C LYS A 214 46.78 -3.47 -13.59
N ALA A 215 47.14 -3.41 -14.87
CA ALA A 215 46.21 -3.51 -15.98
C ALA A 215 45.81 -4.98 -16.26
N GLU A 216 46.64 -5.92 -15.83
CA GLU A 216 46.37 -7.36 -15.92
C GLU A 216 45.07 -7.70 -15.16
N GLY A 217 44.11 -8.30 -15.88
CA GLY A 217 42.80 -8.63 -15.33
C GLY A 217 41.81 -7.46 -15.22
N TYR A 218 42.19 -6.21 -15.55
CA TYR A 218 41.23 -5.09 -15.59
C TYR A 218 40.15 -5.30 -16.66
N LEU A 219 40.53 -5.79 -17.84
CA LEU A 219 39.58 -6.08 -18.91
C LEU A 219 38.62 -7.20 -18.52
N ASP A 220 39.12 -8.28 -17.90
CA ASP A 220 38.29 -9.40 -17.43
C ASP A 220 37.33 -8.98 -16.31
N THR A 221 37.79 -8.15 -15.37
CA THR A 221 36.92 -7.63 -14.30
C THR A 221 35.88 -6.66 -14.84
N ARG A 222 36.21 -5.86 -15.86
CA ARG A 222 35.28 -4.99 -16.57
C ARG A 222 34.23 -5.78 -17.37
N GLU A 223 34.61 -6.88 -18.01
CA GLU A 223 33.64 -7.76 -18.69
C GLU A 223 32.70 -8.42 -17.68
N LYS A 224 33.23 -8.95 -16.57
CA LYS A 224 32.43 -9.54 -15.49
C LYS A 224 31.48 -8.52 -14.85
N SER A 225 31.88 -7.26 -14.69
CA SER A 225 31.01 -6.22 -14.12
C SER A 225 29.87 -5.86 -15.07
N LEU A 226 30.13 -5.76 -16.39
CA LEU A 226 29.09 -5.55 -17.39
C LEU A 226 28.03 -6.66 -17.37
N ASN A 227 28.46 -7.93 -17.28
CA ASN A 227 27.54 -9.06 -17.19
C ASN A 227 26.67 -9.01 -15.91
N ARG A 228 27.26 -8.61 -14.79
CA ARG A 228 26.51 -8.42 -13.52
C ARG A 228 25.53 -7.27 -13.61
N ILE A 229 25.91 -6.15 -14.22
CA ILE A 229 25.03 -4.99 -14.45
C ILE A 229 23.85 -5.39 -15.34
N ALA A 230 24.10 -6.11 -16.44
CA ALA A 230 23.05 -6.62 -17.31
C ALA A 230 22.08 -7.54 -16.56
N HIS A 231 22.60 -8.43 -15.70
CA HIS A 231 21.78 -9.28 -14.84
C HIS A 231 20.93 -8.46 -13.86
N LEU A 232 21.50 -7.43 -13.23
CA LEU A 232 20.78 -6.53 -12.32
C LEU A 232 19.64 -5.78 -13.03
N TYR A 233 19.86 -5.28 -14.24
CA TYR A 233 18.81 -4.65 -15.05
C TYR A 233 17.68 -5.63 -15.35
N LYS A 234 18.00 -6.88 -15.70
CA LYS A 234 17.00 -7.92 -15.96
C LYS A 234 16.17 -8.24 -14.70
N CYS A 235 16.83 -8.41 -13.55
CA CYS A 235 16.16 -8.63 -12.27
C CYS A 235 15.29 -7.42 -11.87
N GLY A 236 15.79 -6.20 -12.05
CA GLY A 236 15.05 -4.97 -11.75
C GLY A 236 13.80 -4.82 -12.60
N GLY A 237 13.86 -5.19 -13.88
CA GLY A 237 12.70 -5.25 -14.78
C GLY A 237 11.64 -6.23 -14.28
N ALA A 238 12.03 -7.48 -14.01
CA ALA A 238 11.12 -8.51 -13.49
C ALA A 238 10.47 -8.12 -12.15
N MET A 239 11.22 -7.45 -11.27
CA MET A 239 10.71 -6.99 -9.98
C MET A 239 9.69 -5.84 -10.14
N ARG A 240 9.89 -4.98 -11.14
CA ARG A 240 8.93 -3.92 -11.48
C ARG A 240 7.64 -4.48 -12.06
N GLU A 241 7.73 -5.46 -12.95
CA GLU A 241 6.59 -6.18 -13.49
C GLU A 241 5.80 -6.90 -12.38
N ALA A 242 6.50 -7.62 -11.50
CA ALA A 242 5.89 -8.29 -10.36
C ALA A 242 5.20 -7.32 -9.40
N ARG A 243 5.80 -6.14 -9.15
CA ARG A 243 5.17 -5.09 -8.34
C ARG A 243 3.92 -4.53 -9.01
N GLY A 244 3.97 -4.27 -10.31
CA GLY A 244 2.79 -3.82 -11.07
C GLY A 244 1.63 -4.82 -10.99
N LEU A 245 1.91 -6.11 -11.18
CA LEU A 245 0.91 -7.18 -11.05
C LEU A 245 0.33 -7.26 -9.62
N LEU A 246 1.17 -7.09 -8.60
CA LEU A 246 0.73 -7.08 -7.20
C LEU A 246 -0.20 -5.91 -6.89
N GLU A 247 0.11 -4.72 -7.40
CA GLU A 247 -0.73 -3.52 -7.24
C GLU A 247 -2.07 -3.67 -7.95
N GLU A 248 -2.07 -4.23 -9.17
CA GLU A 248 -3.29 -4.57 -9.91
C GLU A 248 -4.17 -5.54 -9.10
N LYS A 249 -3.61 -6.66 -8.63
CA LYS A 249 -4.35 -7.65 -7.84
C LYS A 249 -4.85 -7.09 -6.51
N ARG A 250 -4.07 -6.21 -5.87
CA ARG A 250 -4.52 -5.49 -4.66
C ARG A 250 -5.72 -4.59 -4.96
N SER A 251 -5.71 -3.87 -6.08
CA SER A 251 -6.82 -3.01 -6.50
C SER A 251 -8.08 -3.82 -6.83
N GLU A 252 -7.93 -5.01 -7.42
CA GLU A 252 -9.03 -5.96 -7.65
C GLU A 252 -9.61 -6.50 -6.34
N LEU A 253 -8.77 -6.81 -5.34
CA LEU A 253 -9.17 -7.41 -4.06
C LEU A 253 -9.81 -6.42 -3.07
N LEU A 254 -9.42 -5.14 -3.12
CA LEU A 254 -9.92 -4.09 -2.22
C LEU A 254 -11.47 -3.98 -2.19
N PRO A 255 -12.20 -4.00 -3.31
CA PRO A 255 -13.66 -3.98 -3.27
C PRO A 255 -14.28 -5.26 -2.68
N TYR A 256 -13.60 -6.41 -2.79
CA TYR A 256 -14.10 -7.66 -2.22
C TYR A 256 -14.07 -7.68 -0.69
N SER A 257 -13.11 -7.00 -0.06
CA SER A 257 -13.07 -6.94 1.41
C SER A 257 -14.32 -6.26 1.99
N LEU A 258 -14.82 -5.21 1.33
CA LEU A 258 -16.07 -4.53 1.70
C LEU A 258 -17.30 -5.42 1.53
N THR A 259 -17.26 -6.39 0.60
CA THR A 259 -18.33 -7.39 0.47
C THR A 259 -18.24 -8.48 1.52
N VAL A 260 -17.03 -8.87 1.96
CA VAL A 260 -16.85 -9.86 3.04
C VAL A 260 -17.43 -9.34 4.36
N GLU A 261 -17.20 -8.07 4.71
CA GLU A 261 -17.82 -7.47 5.91
C GLU A 261 -19.36 -7.48 5.87
N LYS A 262 -19.96 -7.37 4.68
CA LYS A 262 -21.42 -7.47 4.53
C LYS A 262 -21.90 -8.91 4.74
N VAL A 263 -21.12 -9.90 4.28
CA VAL A 263 -21.41 -11.32 4.48
C VAL A 263 -21.27 -11.68 5.95
N GLU A 264 -20.21 -11.23 6.64
CA GLU A 264 -20.03 -11.45 8.08
C GLU A 264 -21.19 -10.87 8.90
N LYS A 265 -21.59 -9.63 8.62
CA LYS A 265 -22.76 -9.02 9.27
C LYS A 265 -24.06 -9.76 8.98
N LEU A 266 -24.20 -10.35 7.79
CA LEU A 266 -25.36 -11.15 7.43
C LEU A 266 -25.35 -12.48 8.17
N VAL A 267 -24.20 -13.15 8.24
CA VAL A 267 -24.01 -14.40 8.99
C VAL A 267 -24.25 -14.18 10.47
N GLU A 268 -23.73 -13.10 11.07
CA GLU A 268 -24.01 -12.74 12.47
C GLU A 268 -25.50 -12.60 12.74
N LYS A 269 -26.23 -11.89 11.86
CA LYS A 269 -27.69 -11.75 11.96
C LYS A 269 -28.41 -13.10 11.90
N PHE A 270 -27.97 -14.01 11.03
CA PHE A 270 -28.58 -15.34 10.92
C PHE A 270 -28.21 -16.26 12.07
N THR A 271 -26.99 -16.16 12.63
CA THR A 271 -26.59 -16.94 13.81
C THR A 271 -27.32 -16.54 15.09
N GLN A 272 -27.87 -15.33 15.15
CA GLN A 272 -28.68 -14.86 16.28
C GLN A 272 -30.15 -15.35 16.20
N LEU A 273 -30.58 -15.86 15.04
CA LEU A 273 -31.91 -16.44 14.87
C LEU A 273 -31.86 -17.93 15.25
N PRO A 274 -32.73 -18.40 16.17
CA PRO A 274 -32.83 -19.82 16.47
C PRO A 274 -33.36 -20.57 15.25
N ASP A 275 -32.72 -21.70 14.91
CA ASP A 275 -33.11 -22.58 13.82
C ASP A 275 -34.26 -23.49 14.26
N ASN A 276 -35.46 -22.92 14.41
CA ASN A 276 -36.66 -23.65 14.81
C ASN A 276 -37.82 -23.44 13.82
N LEU A 277 -38.64 -24.48 13.65
CA LEU A 277 -39.70 -24.54 12.63
C LEU A 277 -40.72 -23.40 12.76
N GLU A 278 -40.94 -22.94 13.98
CA GLU A 278 -41.81 -21.81 14.33
C GLU A 278 -41.28 -20.48 13.77
N VAL A 279 -39.97 -20.21 13.83
CA VAL A 279 -39.39 -18.98 13.24
C VAL A 279 -39.39 -19.06 11.72
N HIS A 280 -39.10 -20.22 11.14
CA HIS A 280 -39.21 -20.44 9.69
C HIS A 280 -40.62 -20.18 9.16
N SER A 281 -41.66 -20.53 9.93
CA SER A 281 -43.06 -20.27 9.57
C SER A 281 -43.40 -18.79 9.46
N THR A 282 -42.63 -17.92 10.13
CA THR A 282 -42.80 -16.46 10.09
C THR A 282 -41.93 -15.76 9.06
N CYS A 283 -41.05 -16.47 8.35
CA CYS A 283 -40.18 -15.86 7.34
C CYS A 283 -40.92 -15.44 6.07
N ILE A 284 -42.04 -16.11 5.76
CA ILE A 284 -42.86 -15.81 4.58
C ILE A 284 -44.16 -15.18 5.08
N VAL A 285 -44.16 -13.85 5.14
CA VAL A 285 -45.33 -13.07 5.56
C VAL A 285 -46.00 -12.48 4.32
N PRO A 286 -47.34 -12.44 4.25
CA PRO A 286 -48.05 -11.67 3.25
C PRO A 286 -47.58 -10.21 3.24
N VAL A 287 -47.49 -9.62 2.05
CA VAL A 287 -46.95 -8.26 1.87
C VAL A 287 -47.88 -7.19 2.45
N ASP A 288 -49.18 -7.46 2.45
CA ASP A 288 -50.24 -6.55 2.87
C ASP A 288 -51.41 -7.31 3.53
N ASP A 289 -52.17 -6.61 4.37
CA ASP A 289 -53.32 -7.16 5.13
C ASP A 289 -54.38 -7.80 4.21
N LEU A 290 -54.52 -7.30 2.98
CA LEU A 290 -55.43 -7.88 1.99
C LEU A 290 -54.93 -9.22 1.46
N GLN A 291 -53.62 -9.39 1.23
CA GLN A 291 -53.05 -10.70 0.90
C GLN A 291 -53.13 -11.66 2.08
N ALA A 292 -52.91 -11.18 3.31
CA ALA A 292 -53.08 -11.98 4.52
C ALA A 292 -54.51 -12.52 4.60
N ARG A 293 -55.50 -11.63 4.44
CA ARG A 293 -56.91 -12.00 4.46
C ARG A 293 -57.30 -12.93 3.31
N ALA A 294 -56.71 -12.76 2.13
CA ALA A 294 -56.93 -13.67 1.01
C ALA A 294 -56.43 -15.09 1.31
N LEU A 295 -55.23 -15.22 1.90
CA LEU A 295 -54.65 -16.51 2.29
C LEU A 295 -55.43 -17.19 3.41
N GLU A 296 -55.90 -16.43 4.41
CA GLU A 296 -56.81 -16.93 5.45
C GLU A 296 -58.10 -17.50 4.85
N LEU A 297 -58.76 -16.74 3.98
CA LEU A 297 -60.00 -17.20 3.35
C LEU A 297 -59.76 -18.42 2.45
N LEU A 298 -58.61 -18.51 1.77
CA LEU A 298 -58.26 -19.67 0.96
C LEU A 298 -58.03 -20.92 1.82
N SER A 299 -57.35 -20.78 2.97
CA SER A 299 -57.15 -21.91 3.89
C SER A 299 -58.46 -22.35 4.52
N GLU A 300 -59.35 -21.41 4.87
CA GLU A 300 -60.70 -21.70 5.35
C GLU A 300 -61.52 -22.48 4.30
N ILE A 301 -61.45 -22.09 3.01
CA ILE A 301 -62.17 -22.80 1.93
C ILE A 301 -61.71 -24.25 1.83
N HIS A 302 -60.39 -24.48 1.85
CA HIS A 302 -59.83 -25.83 1.77
C HIS A 302 -60.17 -26.67 3.00
N ALA A 303 -60.08 -26.10 4.21
CA ALA A 303 -60.48 -26.79 5.43
C ALA A 303 -61.97 -27.19 5.42
N LEU A 304 -62.83 -26.35 4.83
CA LEU A 304 -64.25 -26.67 4.66
C LEU A 304 -64.48 -27.76 3.59
N ASP A 305 -63.72 -27.78 2.50
CA ASP A 305 -63.74 -28.87 1.51
C ASP A 305 -63.33 -30.21 2.16
N ASP A 306 -62.25 -30.22 2.97
CA ASP A 306 -61.80 -31.40 3.71
C ASP A 306 -62.84 -31.88 4.73
N ALA A 307 -63.51 -30.95 5.42
CA ALA A 307 -64.57 -31.28 6.37
C ALA A 307 -65.79 -31.93 5.69
N LEU A 308 -66.17 -31.47 4.49
CA LEU A 308 -67.24 -32.10 3.70
C LEU A 308 -66.86 -33.52 3.29
N GLU A 309 -65.62 -33.72 2.86
CA GLU A 309 -65.12 -35.05 2.47
C GLU A 309 -65.08 -36.00 3.69
N LEU A 310 -64.69 -35.50 4.86
CA LEU A 310 -64.68 -36.26 6.10
C LEU A 310 -66.10 -36.67 6.54
N LEU A 311 -67.07 -35.76 6.43
CA LEU A 311 -68.49 -36.08 6.69
C LEU A 311 -69.01 -37.17 5.75
N GLU A 312 -68.63 -37.13 4.46
CA GLU A 312 -69.03 -38.16 3.50
C GLU A 312 -68.43 -39.52 3.88
N ARG A 313 -67.16 -39.55 4.30
CA ARG A 313 -66.52 -40.79 4.80
C ARG A 313 -67.22 -41.31 6.06
N SER A 314 -67.55 -40.44 7.01
CA SER A 314 -68.25 -40.82 8.25
C SER A 314 -69.65 -41.37 7.98
N LEU A 315 -70.38 -40.81 7.01
CA LEU A 315 -71.68 -41.36 6.58
C LEU A 315 -71.50 -42.76 5.98
N LYS A 316 -70.54 -42.94 5.06
CA LYS A 316 -70.24 -44.25 4.45
C LYS A 316 -69.80 -45.30 5.47
N ALA A 317 -69.11 -44.88 6.52
CA ALA A 317 -68.70 -45.72 7.63
C ALA A 317 -69.82 -46.00 8.66
N GLY A 318 -71.01 -45.41 8.49
CA GLY A 318 -72.14 -45.57 9.41
C GLY A 318 -71.95 -44.89 10.77
N GLN A 319 -70.96 -43.98 10.89
CA GLN A 319 -70.68 -43.24 12.12
C GLN A 319 -71.64 -42.07 12.35
N LEU A 320 -72.38 -41.68 11.31
CA LEU A 320 -73.21 -40.49 11.28
C LEU A 320 -74.53 -40.84 10.60
N SER A 321 -75.66 -40.39 11.16
CA SER A 321 -76.97 -40.64 10.55
C SER A 321 -77.19 -39.76 9.31
N CYS A 322 -78.08 -40.19 8.40
CA CYS A 322 -78.39 -39.40 7.20
C CYS A 322 -78.92 -37.99 7.54
N GLU A 323 -79.74 -37.86 8.58
CA GLU A 323 -80.30 -36.58 9.01
C GLU A 323 -79.22 -35.64 9.56
N GLU A 324 -78.31 -36.16 10.38
CA GLU A 324 -77.16 -35.40 10.90
C GLU A 324 -76.22 -34.98 9.77
N TYR A 325 -76.00 -35.85 8.78
CA TYR A 325 -75.13 -35.56 7.65
C TYR A 325 -75.68 -34.40 6.83
N VAL A 326 -76.96 -34.44 6.47
CA VAL A 326 -77.61 -33.37 5.70
C VAL A 326 -77.55 -32.04 6.44
N ARG A 327 -77.77 -32.04 7.77
CA ARG A 327 -77.66 -30.84 8.59
C ARG A 327 -76.24 -30.26 8.59
N CYS A 328 -75.24 -31.10 8.87
CA CYS A 328 -73.83 -30.68 8.91
C CYS A 328 -73.32 -30.20 7.54
N VAL A 329 -73.65 -30.90 6.46
CA VAL A 329 -73.29 -30.50 5.09
C VAL A 329 -73.96 -29.18 4.70
N SER A 330 -75.21 -28.96 5.09
CA SER A 330 -75.91 -27.69 4.82
C SER A 330 -75.25 -26.51 5.53
N ASP A 331 -74.84 -26.69 6.78
CA ASP A 331 -74.18 -25.63 7.56
C ASP A 331 -72.75 -25.35 7.07
N ILE A 332 -71.97 -26.39 6.76
CA ILE A 332 -70.63 -26.23 6.17
C ILE A 332 -70.73 -25.64 4.76
N GLY A 333 -71.72 -26.06 3.96
CA GLY A 333 -71.98 -25.50 2.64
C GLY A 333 -72.29 -24.00 2.67
N ARG A 334 -73.04 -23.54 3.68
CA ARG A 334 -73.30 -22.10 3.90
C ARG A 334 -72.01 -21.34 4.21
N LYS A 335 -71.19 -21.86 5.13
CA LYS A 335 -69.88 -21.25 5.48
C LYS A 335 -68.92 -21.23 4.29
N GLN A 336 -68.91 -22.30 3.49
CA GLN A 336 -68.09 -22.38 2.29
C GLN A 336 -68.52 -21.37 1.23
N PHE A 337 -69.82 -21.16 1.05
CA PHE A 337 -70.32 -20.12 0.16
C PHE A 337 -69.87 -18.73 0.60
N GLU A 338 -70.01 -18.42 1.90
CA GLU A 338 -69.58 -17.14 2.47
C GLU A 338 -68.06 -16.90 2.29
N ALA A 339 -67.24 -17.90 2.64
CA ALA A 339 -65.79 -17.81 2.48
C ALA A 339 -65.37 -17.62 1.02
N ARG A 340 -65.96 -18.37 0.08
CA ARG A 340 -65.70 -18.21 -1.37
C ARG A 340 -66.15 -16.85 -1.90
N PHE A 341 -67.28 -16.33 -1.44
CA PHE A 341 -67.77 -15.01 -1.83
C PHE A 341 -66.84 -13.90 -1.33
N LEU A 342 -66.44 -13.95 -0.06
CA LEU A 342 -65.50 -12.99 0.52
C LEU A 342 -64.13 -13.07 -0.16
N PHE A 343 -63.62 -14.28 -0.43
CA PHE A 343 -62.36 -14.48 -1.14
C PHE A 343 -62.40 -13.85 -2.54
N ALA A 344 -63.47 -14.06 -3.31
CA ALA A 344 -63.60 -13.46 -4.64
C ALA A 344 -63.51 -11.93 -4.59
N ARG A 345 -64.17 -11.30 -3.61
CA ARG A 345 -64.11 -9.84 -3.42
C ARG A 345 -62.72 -9.34 -3.00
N VAL A 346 -62.06 -10.05 -2.10
CA VAL A 346 -60.70 -9.70 -1.65
C VAL A 346 -59.69 -9.93 -2.77
N ALA A 347 -59.79 -11.03 -3.52
CA ALA A 347 -58.93 -11.32 -4.66
C ALA A 347 -59.05 -10.26 -5.75
N GLU A 348 -60.27 -9.78 -6.05
CA GLU A 348 -60.46 -8.63 -6.94
C GLU A 348 -59.78 -7.36 -6.41
N ALA A 349 -59.92 -7.06 -5.12
CA ALA A 349 -59.31 -5.88 -4.51
C ALA A 349 -57.77 -5.96 -4.56
N VAL A 350 -57.19 -7.11 -4.23
CA VAL A 350 -55.73 -7.36 -4.33
C VAL A 350 -55.27 -7.20 -5.77
N ASN A 351 -55.96 -7.79 -6.74
CA ASN A 351 -55.60 -7.68 -8.15
C ASN A 351 -55.69 -6.23 -8.68
N ARG A 352 -56.61 -5.41 -8.18
CA ARG A 352 -56.68 -3.97 -8.50
C ARG A 352 -55.51 -3.18 -7.92
N VAL A 353 -55.08 -3.50 -6.70
CA VAL A 353 -53.91 -2.87 -6.05
C VAL A 353 -52.60 -3.29 -6.77
N ARG A 354 -52.51 -4.55 -7.19
CA ARG A 354 -51.32 -5.16 -7.81
C ARG A 354 -51.18 -4.92 -9.32
N ALA A 355 -52.23 -4.45 -10.00
CA ALA A 355 -52.17 -3.97 -11.38
C ALA A 355 -51.21 -2.78 -11.59
N LYS A 356 -50.71 -2.16 -10.51
CA LYS A 356 -49.64 -1.17 -10.53
C LYS A 356 -48.22 -1.76 -10.34
N THR A 357 -48.09 -3.04 -10.01
CA THR A 357 -46.80 -3.66 -9.56
C THR A 357 -46.53 -5.10 -10.03
N GLY A 358 -47.41 -5.73 -10.83
CA GLY A 358 -47.00 -6.78 -11.78
C GLY A 358 -46.92 -8.24 -11.30
N GLN A 359 -47.60 -8.64 -10.23
CA GLN A 359 -47.77 -10.07 -9.90
C GLN A 359 -49.26 -10.38 -9.63
N GLN A 360 -49.83 -11.41 -10.26
CA GLN A 360 -51.20 -11.87 -9.99
C GLN A 360 -51.22 -12.94 -8.90
N LEU A 361 -52.29 -12.99 -8.10
CA LEU A 361 -52.55 -14.15 -7.24
C LEU A 361 -53.13 -15.31 -8.05
N PRO A 362 -52.92 -16.57 -7.63
CA PRO A 362 -53.56 -17.72 -8.26
C PRO A 362 -55.08 -17.61 -8.15
N THR A 363 -55.75 -17.58 -9.30
CA THR A 363 -57.20 -17.77 -9.41
C THR A 363 -57.55 -19.17 -8.95
N THR A 364 -58.61 -19.28 -8.14
CA THR A 364 -59.17 -20.57 -7.73
C THR A 364 -59.49 -21.42 -8.97
N PRO A 365 -59.06 -22.70 -9.01
CA PRO A 365 -59.46 -23.58 -10.10
C PRO A 365 -60.97 -23.76 -10.06
N SER A 366 -61.59 -23.65 -11.22
CA SER A 366 -63.01 -23.92 -11.40
C SER A 366 -63.27 -25.37 -11.00
N ARG A 367 -64.34 -25.59 -10.21
CA ARG A 367 -64.82 -26.93 -9.89
C ARG A 367 -64.97 -27.72 -11.20
N ILE A 368 -64.14 -28.74 -11.40
CA ILE A 368 -64.37 -29.74 -12.43
C ILE A 368 -65.71 -30.36 -12.05
N THR A 369 -66.75 -29.97 -12.76
CA THR A 369 -68.01 -30.69 -12.76
C THR A 369 -67.68 -32.03 -13.40
N SER A 370 -67.59 -33.07 -12.57
CA SER A 370 -67.70 -34.44 -13.05
C SER A 370 -69.01 -34.54 -13.82
N LYS A 371 -68.90 -34.57 -15.16
CA LYS A 371 -70.02 -34.89 -16.03
C LYS A 371 -70.62 -36.22 -15.57
N PRO A 372 -71.95 -36.36 -15.48
CA PRO A 372 -72.55 -37.68 -15.40
C PRO A 372 -72.19 -38.42 -16.69
N ALA A 373 -71.73 -39.66 -16.57
CA ALA A 373 -71.49 -40.53 -17.70
C ALA A 373 -72.80 -40.80 -18.42
N VAL A 374 -73.05 -40.07 -19.51
CA VAL A 374 -74.05 -40.44 -20.52
C VAL A 374 -73.35 -41.43 -21.44
N ASN A 375 -73.47 -42.71 -21.10
CA ASN A 375 -73.20 -43.79 -22.03
C ASN A 375 -74.48 -43.95 -22.87
N ASP A 376 -74.49 -43.34 -24.04
CA ASP A 376 -75.32 -43.76 -25.17
C ASP A 376 -74.54 -43.46 -26.45
N GLY A 377 -73.75 -44.44 -26.87
CA GLY A 377 -73.37 -44.61 -28.26
C GLY A 377 -74.16 -45.80 -28.81
N PRO A 378 -74.87 -45.68 -29.94
CA PRO A 378 -75.49 -46.82 -30.58
C PRO A 378 -74.48 -47.58 -31.46
N ILE A 379 -74.94 -48.73 -31.97
CA ILE A 379 -74.36 -49.57 -33.05
C ILE A 379 -73.45 -50.67 -32.47
N GLN A 380 -73.70 -51.98 -32.61
CA GLN A 380 -74.31 -52.74 -33.70
C GLN A 380 -74.86 -54.08 -33.17
#